data_AF-A0A941ZVL8-F1
#
_entry.id   AF-A0A941ZVL8-F1
#
_cell.length_a   1.000
_cell.length_b   1.000
_cell.length_c   1.000
_cell.angle_alpha   90.00
_cell.angle_beta   90.00
_cell.angle_gamma   90.00
#
_symmetry.space_group_name_H-M   'P 1'
#
loop_
_entity.id
_entity.type
_entity.pdbx_description
1 polymer ?
#
loop_
_entity_poly.entity_id
_entity_poly.type
_entity_poly.pdbx_seq_one_letter_code
_entity_poly.pdbx_strand_id
1 'polypeptide(L)'
;MPLFEAVRMALHMLRAQKLKSFFSLVGVVIGVTFLIAVVSIIQGMNVYMEDEFANRLIGLNTFQVRRMPGINTGEVSEETWRAWMRRPRLTYADADYIAARVRTPVNFSRYCSERLELR
;
A
#
# COMPACT_ATOMS: atom_id res chain seq x y z
N MET A 1 29.29 21.66 -44.18
CA MET A 1 28.44 20.52 -44.60
C MET A 1 27.02 20.79 -44.12
N PRO A 2 26.01 20.77 -44.99
CA PRO A 2 24.63 20.96 -44.56
C PRO A 2 24.20 19.80 -43.64
N LEU A 3 23.48 20.10 -42.56
CA LEU A 3 23.01 19.12 -41.57
C LEU A 3 22.25 17.94 -42.22
N PHE A 4 21.48 18.23 -43.26
CA PHE A 4 20.74 17.22 -44.01
C PHE A 4 21.63 16.17 -44.68
N GLU A 5 22.79 16.59 -45.17
CA GLU A 5 23.75 15.71 -45.83
C GLU A 5 24.50 14.84 -44.82
N ALA A 6 24.80 15.39 -43.64
CA ALA A 6 25.35 14.62 -42.52
C ALA A 6 24.39 13.52 -42.04
N VAL A 7 23.08 13.84 -41.89
CA VAL A 7 22.05 12.86 -41.51
C VAL A 7 21.91 11.77 -42.58
N ARG A 8 21.89 12.15 -43.87
CA ARG A 8 21.84 11.21 -44.99
C ARG A 8 23.04 10.27 -45.00
N MET A 9 24.25 10.78 -44.76
CA MET A 9 25.45 9.95 -44.63
C MET A 9 25.35 8.98 -43.45
N ALA A 10 24.94 9.45 -42.27
CA ALA A 10 24.78 8.60 -41.09
C ALA A 10 23.79 7.44 -41.34
N LEU A 11 22.65 7.74 -41.98
CA LEU A 11 21.64 6.74 -42.33
C LEU A 11 22.18 5.68 -43.30
N HIS A 12 23.03 6.09 -44.25
CA HIS A 12 23.72 5.17 -45.16
C HIS A 12 24.69 4.26 -44.40
N MET A 13 25.46 4.80 -43.46
CA MET A 13 26.39 4.01 -42.64
C MET A 13 25.66 2.97 -41.76
N LEU A 14 24.53 3.35 -41.16
CA LEU A 14 23.68 2.43 -40.38
C LEU A 14 23.17 1.27 -41.24
N ARG A 15 22.80 1.53 -42.50
CA ARG A 15 22.37 0.49 -43.45
C ARG A 15 23.51 -0.38 -43.97
N ALA A 16 24.72 0.15 -44.06
CA ALA A 16 25.92 -0.59 -44.47
C ALA A 16 26.39 -1.57 -43.38
N GLN A 17 26.36 -1.17 -42.10
CA GLN A 17 26.77 -2.00 -40.96
C GLN A 17 25.60 -2.56 -40.15
N LYS A 18 24.70 -3.31 -40.80
CA LYS A 18 23.46 -3.83 -40.19
C LYS A 18 23.71 -4.61 -38.89
N LEU A 19 24.73 -5.46 -38.84
CA LEU A 19 25.00 -6.31 -37.67
C LEU A 19 25.38 -5.49 -36.43
N LYS A 20 26.31 -4.54 -36.59
CA LYS A 20 26.79 -3.67 -35.51
C LYS A 20 25.67 -2.77 -34.99
N SER A 21 24.93 -2.14 -35.90
CA SER A 21 23.81 -1.27 -35.52
C SER A 21 22.67 -2.05 -34.86
N PHE A 22 22.42 -3.30 -35.29
CA PHE A 22 21.41 -4.17 -34.66
C PHE A 22 21.76 -4.54 -33.23
N PHE A 23 22.97 -5.04 -32.97
CA PHE A 23 23.39 -5.39 -31.61
C PHE A 23 23.40 -4.17 -30.67
N SER A 24 23.83 -3.01 -31.17
CA SER A 24 23.79 -1.76 -30.38
C SER A 24 22.36 -1.34 -30.03
N LEU A 25 21.42 -1.46 -30.97
CA LEU A 25 20.01 -1.12 -30.72
C LEU A 25 19.38 -2.07 -29.70
N VAL A 26 19.57 -3.38 -29.88
CA VAL A 26 19.04 -4.40 -28.97
C VAL A 26 19.58 -4.21 -27.55
N GLY A 27 20.88 -3.93 -27.39
CA GLY A 27 21.48 -3.69 -26.09
C GLY A 27 20.87 -2.50 -25.35
N VAL A 28 20.67 -1.38 -26.05
CA VAL A 28 20.05 -0.18 -25.47
C VAL A 28 18.58 -0.43 -25.13
N VAL A 29 17.83 -1.08 -26.03
CA VAL A 29 16.41 -1.39 -25.78
C VAL A 29 16.25 -2.29 -24.55
N ILE A 30 17.01 -3.37 -24.45
CA ILE A 30 16.95 -4.28 -23.28
C ILE A 30 17.33 -3.53 -22.00
N GLY A 31 18.38 -2.71 -22.04
CA GLY A 31 18.85 -1.95 -20.87
C GLY A 31 17.81 -0.96 -20.35
N VAL A 32 17.23 -0.14 -21.24
CA VAL A 32 16.21 0.85 -20.87
C VAL A 32 14.92 0.15 -20.42
N THR A 33 14.50 -0.93 -21.08
CA THR A 33 13.29 -1.67 -20.71
C THR A 33 13.43 -2.30 -19.32
N PHE A 34 14.58 -2.89 -19.01
CA PHE A 34 14.86 -3.44 -17.67
C PHE A 34 14.83 -2.37 -16.58
N LEU A 35 15.46 -1.22 -16.83
CA LEU A 35 15.44 -0.10 -15.89
C LEU A 35 14.01 0.38 -15.59
N ILE A 36 13.20 0.58 -16.64
CA ILE A 36 11.81 1.01 -16.49
C ILE A 36 11.01 -0.04 -15.71
N ALA A 37 11.18 -1.33 -16.01
CA ALA A 37 10.49 -2.40 -15.31
C ALA A 37 10.81 -2.42 -13.81
N VAL A 38 12.09 -2.34 -13.43
CA VAL A 38 12.52 -2.34 -12.03
C VAL A 38 11.98 -1.11 -11.29
N VAL A 39 12.10 0.08 -11.87
CA VAL A 39 11.58 1.32 -11.26
C VAL A 39 10.06 1.23 -11.09
N SER A 40 9.34 0.68 -12.07
CA SER A 40 7.89 0.52 -12.00
C SER A 40 7.48 -0.46 -10.90
N ILE A 41 8.21 -1.56 -10.72
CA ILE A 41 7.97 -2.52 -9.63
C ILE A 41 8.23 -1.87 -8.28
N ILE A 42 9.36 -1.17 -8.11
CA ILE A 42 9.69 -0.50 -6.85
C ILE A 42 8.62 0.54 -6.49
N GLN A 43 8.23 1.37 -7.44
CA GLN A 43 7.18 2.38 -7.22
C GLN A 43 5.82 1.75 -6.96
N GLY A 44 5.45 0.71 -7.72
CA GLY A 44 4.21 -0.03 -7.51
C GLY A 44 4.15 -0.69 -6.13
N MET A 45 5.26 -1.26 -5.66
CA MET A 45 5.38 -1.81 -4.31
C MET A 45 5.28 -0.73 -3.23
N ASN A 46 5.88 0.44 -3.44
CA ASN A 46 5.76 1.54 -2.46
C ASN A 46 4.31 1.98 -2.30
N VAL A 47 3.59 2.19 -3.40
CA VAL A 47 2.15 2.52 -3.38
C VAL A 47 1.34 1.38 -2.75
N TYR A 48 1.62 0.14 -3.11
CA TYR A 48 0.96 -1.02 -2.52
C TYR A 48 1.19 -1.15 -1.02
N MET A 49 2.41 -0.91 -0.53
CA MET A 49 2.73 -0.90 0.89
C MET A 49 2.07 0.28 1.61
N GLU A 50 2.06 1.47 1.03
CA GLU A 50 1.34 2.61 1.61
C GLU A 50 -0.16 2.30 1.72
N ASP A 51 -0.79 1.80 0.66
CA ASP A 51 -2.23 1.51 0.68
C ASP A 51 -2.60 0.32 1.57
N GLU A 52 -1.88 -0.81 1.49
CA GLU A 52 -2.27 -2.02 2.20
C GLU A 52 -1.70 -2.09 3.62
N PHE A 53 -0.48 -1.58 3.83
CA PHE A 53 0.16 -1.57 5.14
C PHE A 53 -0.34 -0.41 6.00
N ALA A 54 -0.45 0.82 5.45
CA ALA A 54 -0.99 1.93 6.23
C ALA A 54 -2.48 1.70 6.52
N ASN A 55 -3.33 1.33 5.55
CA ASN A 55 -4.76 1.12 5.86
C ASN A 55 -5.02 -0.05 6.83
N ARG A 56 -4.17 -1.08 6.88
CA ARG A 56 -4.37 -2.22 7.80
C ARG A 56 -3.80 -2.01 9.19
N LEU A 57 -2.65 -1.33 9.35
CA LEU A 57 -2.03 -1.09 10.66
C LEU A 57 -2.42 0.25 11.28
N ILE A 58 -2.52 1.28 10.45
CA ILE A 58 -2.80 2.67 10.82
C ILE A 58 -3.98 3.08 9.96
N GLY A 59 -5.14 2.41 10.08
CA GLY A 59 -6.30 2.74 9.25
C GLY A 59 -6.50 4.24 9.24
N LEU A 60 -6.15 4.88 8.12
CA LEU A 60 -6.11 6.33 8.03
C LEU A 60 -7.58 6.74 8.07
N ASN A 61 -7.99 7.37 9.18
CA ASN A 61 -9.38 7.65 9.57
C ASN A 61 -10.19 6.49 10.13
N THR A 62 -9.57 5.40 10.59
CA THR A 62 -10.27 4.28 11.25
C THR A 62 -10.15 4.39 12.77
N PHE A 63 -11.27 4.71 13.42
CA PHE A 63 -11.38 4.67 14.89
C PHE A 63 -11.90 3.30 15.33
N GLN A 64 -11.13 2.59 16.17
CA GLN A 64 -11.51 1.26 16.69
C GLN A 64 -11.67 1.30 18.20
N VAL A 65 -12.84 0.91 18.71
CA VAL A 65 -13.10 0.73 20.13
C VAL A 65 -13.02 -0.75 20.46
N ARG A 66 -12.07 -1.15 21.31
CA ARG A 66 -11.90 -2.53 21.77
C ARG A 66 -11.52 -2.55 23.25
N ARG A 67 -11.98 -3.59 23.96
CA ARG A 67 -11.61 -3.83 25.36
C ARG A 67 -10.12 -4.17 25.52
N MET A 68 -9.62 -5.06 24.66
CA MET A 68 -8.22 -5.45 24.56
C MET A 68 -7.62 -4.93 23.24
N PRO A 69 -6.38 -4.41 23.24
CA PRO A 69 -5.70 -4.02 22.01
C PRO A 69 -5.44 -5.26 21.14
N GLY A 70 -5.68 -5.12 19.83
CA GLY A 70 -5.42 -6.19 18.86
C GLY A 70 -3.96 -6.25 18.39
N ILE A 71 -3.19 -5.18 18.61
CA ILE A 71 -1.77 -5.06 18.28
C ILE A 71 -1.09 -4.52 19.52
N ASN A 72 -0.13 -5.27 20.07
CA ASN A 72 0.71 -4.83 21.17
C ASN A 72 2.10 -4.55 20.63
N THR A 73 2.47 -3.28 20.54
CA THR A 73 3.81 -2.86 20.15
C THR A 73 4.70 -2.88 21.40
N GLY A 74 5.24 -4.06 21.75
CA GLY A 74 6.21 -4.22 22.85
C GLY A 74 5.85 -5.31 23.87
N GLU A 75 6.63 -5.38 24.95
CA GLU A 75 6.44 -6.31 26.07
C GLU A 75 5.30 -5.82 26.97
N VAL A 76 4.24 -6.62 27.07
CA VAL A 76 3.06 -6.26 27.89
C VAL A 76 3.38 -6.59 29.35
N SER A 77 3.52 -5.58 30.19
CA SER A 77 3.71 -5.79 31.64
C SER A 77 2.46 -6.41 32.28
N GLU A 78 2.65 -7.24 33.32
CA GLU A 78 1.54 -7.89 34.03
C GLU A 78 0.53 -6.89 34.63
N GLU A 79 0.99 -5.68 34.99
CA GLU A 79 0.14 -4.60 35.47
C GLU A 79 -0.80 -4.08 34.38
N THR A 80 -0.27 -3.93 33.17
CA THR A 80 -1.04 -3.52 31.99
C THR A 80 -2.08 -4.58 31.63
N TRP A 81 -1.70 -5.85 31.69
CA TRP A 81 -2.62 -6.97 31.48
C TRP A 81 -3.76 -6.99 32.50
N ARG A 82 -3.44 -6.84 33.79
CA ARG A 82 -4.45 -6.73 34.86
C ARG A 82 -5.37 -5.53 34.67
N ALA A 83 -4.83 -4.38 34.26
CA ALA A 83 -5.64 -3.20 33.97
C ALA A 83 -6.63 -3.47 32.81
N TRP A 84 -6.23 -4.16 31.75
CA TRP A 84 -7.12 -4.53 30.64
C TRP A 84 -8.21 -5.50 31.06
N MET A 85 -7.90 -6.47 31.92
CA MET A 85 -8.90 -7.41 32.45
C MET A 85 -9.97 -6.69 33.29
N ARG A 86 -9.61 -5.62 34.01
CA ARG A 86 -10.54 -4.80 34.81
C ARG A 86 -11.42 -3.87 33.98
N ARG A 87 -11.11 -3.65 32.69
CA ARG A 87 -11.95 -2.81 31.82
C ARG A 87 -13.35 -3.44 31.64
N PRO A 88 -14.42 -2.62 31.71
CA PRO A 88 -15.78 -3.07 31.42
C PRO A 88 -15.89 -3.81 30.08
N ARG A 89 -16.85 -4.73 29.98
CA ARG A 89 -17.16 -5.40 28.71
C ARG A 89 -17.81 -4.39 27.76
N LEU A 90 -17.46 -4.50 26.48
CA LEU A 90 -18.02 -3.66 25.42
C LEU A 90 -19.29 -4.33 24.89
N THR A 91 -20.41 -3.63 24.92
CA THR A 91 -21.74 -4.14 24.53
C THR A 91 -22.24 -3.47 23.24
N TYR A 92 -23.31 -4.02 22.63
CA TYR A 92 -23.94 -3.36 21.47
C TYR A 92 -24.53 -1.98 21.80
N ALA A 93 -24.98 -1.76 23.04
CA ALA A 93 -25.47 -0.47 23.49
C ALA A 93 -24.40 0.63 23.39
N ASP A 94 -23.13 0.29 23.65
CA ASP A 94 -22.01 1.22 23.49
C ASP A 94 -21.79 1.57 22.01
N ALA A 95 -21.97 0.60 21.10
CA ALA A 95 -21.87 0.83 19.67
C ALA A 95 -23.00 1.74 19.15
N ASP A 96 -24.22 1.56 19.65
CA ASP A 96 -25.37 2.42 19.31
C ASP A 96 -25.19 3.85 19.86
N TYR A 97 -24.67 3.98 21.09
CA TYR A 97 -24.35 5.27 21.69
C TYR A 97 -23.37 6.09 20.83
N ILE A 98 -22.34 5.42 20.28
CA ILE A 98 -21.35 6.03 19.41
C ILE A 98 -21.97 6.38 18.06
N ALA A 99 -22.67 5.43 17.43
CA ALA A 99 -23.27 5.64 16.11
C ALA A 99 -24.25 6.84 16.07
N ALA A 100 -25.00 7.07 17.15
CA ALA A 100 -25.90 8.22 17.26
C ALA A 100 -25.17 9.59 17.34
N ARG A 101 -23.86 9.61 17.62
CA ARG A 101 -23.08 10.83 17.86
C ARG A 101 -21.98 11.07 16.82
N VAL A 102 -21.72 10.12 15.94
CA VAL A 102 -20.79 10.33 14.83
C VAL A 102 -21.43 11.26 13.81
N ARG A 103 -20.74 12.36 13.49
CA ARG A 103 -21.20 13.38 12.53
C ARG A 103 -20.60 13.22 11.13
N THR A 104 -19.57 12.38 11.01
CA THR A 104 -18.89 12.09 9.75
C THR A 104 -19.46 10.81 9.12
N PRO A 105 -19.55 10.73 7.78
CA PRO A 105 -19.92 9.48 7.13
C PRO A 105 -18.83 8.44 7.39
N VAL A 106 -19.17 7.38 8.12
CA VAL A 106 -18.25 6.28 8.45
C VAL A 106 -18.93 4.94 8.20
N ASN A 107 -18.15 3.95 7.78
CA ASN A 107 -18.61 2.57 7.70
C ASN A 107 -18.45 1.92 9.08
N PHE A 108 -19.57 1.53 9.69
CA PHE A 108 -19.55 0.84 10.97
C PHE A 108 -19.46 -0.67 10.78
N SER A 109 -18.43 -1.29 11.35
CA SER A 109 -18.40 -2.73 11.60
C SER A 109 -18.54 -2.97 13.10
N ARG A 110 -19.49 -3.82 13.49
CA ARG A 110 -19.78 -4.13 14.89
C ARG A 110 -19.62 -5.63 15.10
N TYR A 111 -18.84 -6.01 16.10
CA TYR A 111 -18.67 -7.39 16.50
C TYR A 111 -18.65 -7.44 18.03
N CYS A 112 -19.65 -8.09 18.61
CA CYS A 112 -19.68 -8.41 20.02
C CYS A 112 -19.92 -9.92 20.17
N SER A 113 -19.08 -10.59 20.93
CA SER A 113 -19.21 -12.04 21.20
C SER A 113 -20.16 -12.32 22.36
N GLU A 114 -20.83 -11.30 22.89
CA GLU A 114 -21.82 -11.48 23.95
C GLU A 114 -23.09 -12.05 23.33
N ARG A 115 -23.67 -13.05 24.01
CA ARG A 115 -24.74 -13.91 23.54
C ARG A 115 -25.87 -13.08 22.91
N LEU A 116 -25.95 -13.09 21.58
CA LEU A 116 -27.07 -12.53 20.83
C LEU A 116 -28.29 -13.39 21.19
N GLU A 117 -29.16 -12.90 22.06
CA GLU A 117 -30.51 -13.46 22.16
C GLU A 117 -31.22 -13.10 20.86
N LEU A 118 -31.08 -13.97 19.86
CA LEU A 118 -31.87 -13.97 18.64
C LEU A 118 -33.33 -14.17 19.07
N ARG A 119 -34.09 -13.07 19.03
CA ARG A 119 -35.54 -13.06 19.20
C ARG A 119 -36.21 -13.21 17.84
#